data_AF-A0A3D0U3Z0-F1
#
_entry.id   AF-A0A3D0U3Z0-F1
#
_cell.length_a   1.000
_cell.length_b   1.000
_cell.length_c   1.000
_cell.angle_alpha   90.00
_cell.angle_beta   90.00
_cell.angle_gamma   90.00
#
_symmetry.space_group_name_H-M   'P 1'
#
loop_
_entity.id
_entity.type
_entity.pdbx_description
1 polymer ?
#
loop_
_entity_poly.entity_id
_entity_poly.type
_entity_poly.pdbx_seq_one_letter_code
_entity_poly.pdbx_strand_id
1 'polypeptide(L)'
;HPSKTNHPEFPYKAVGAAALLKFSADANKGFQRFSYRSNGHDQVSSISAYGDMVAFGDQGRKRATLVFQNQYLNQFRQLNIELINTFLAEHNHPNIDFLVGSDPEPGFCTSVCQESSLSNQTTRALELFNQFDGDVHTAAPIAGFHHLRKEIDSGTPQSLLFSSVGSGDASACALYYT
;
A
#
# COMPACT_ATOMS: atom_id res chain seq x y z
N HIS A 1 5.35 -14.87 8.57
CA HIS A 1 5.10 -14.37 9.94
C HIS A 1 6.41 -14.42 10.75
N PRO A 2 6.75 -13.40 11.56
CA PRO A 2 8.00 -13.34 12.33
C PRO A 2 8.21 -14.52 13.28
N SER A 3 7.13 -15.11 13.81
CA SER A 3 7.20 -16.30 14.69
C SER A 3 7.44 -17.62 13.95
N LYS A 4 7.43 -17.64 12.61
CA LYS A 4 7.49 -18.85 11.75
C LYS A 4 6.37 -19.88 11.99
N THR A 5 5.37 -19.55 12.80
CA THR A 5 4.18 -20.37 13.06
C THR A 5 2.94 -19.65 12.54
N ASN A 6 1.89 -20.42 12.21
CA ASN A 6 0.61 -19.86 11.78
C ASN A 6 -0.20 -19.40 13.00
N HIS A 7 -0.74 -18.20 12.93
CA HIS A 7 -1.55 -17.57 13.98
C HIS A 7 -2.88 -17.15 13.34
N PRO A 8 -3.96 -17.93 13.45
CA PRO A 8 -5.24 -17.60 12.82
C PRO A 8 -5.84 -16.28 13.32
N GLU A 9 -5.43 -15.82 14.51
CA GLU A 9 -5.77 -14.52 15.08
C GLU A 9 -4.98 -13.35 14.49
N PHE A 10 -3.92 -13.60 13.72
CA PHE A 10 -3.12 -12.55 13.09
C PHE A 10 -3.87 -12.01 11.86
N PRO A 11 -4.04 -10.68 11.74
CA PRO A 11 -4.97 -10.09 10.78
C PRO A 11 -4.48 -10.14 9.33
N TYR A 12 -3.20 -10.46 9.10
CA TYR A 12 -2.59 -10.42 7.78
C TYR A 12 -2.23 -11.82 7.26
N LYS A 13 -2.37 -12.02 5.96
CA LYS A 13 -1.91 -13.22 5.27
C LYS A 13 -0.40 -13.21 5.13
N ALA A 14 0.21 -14.38 5.38
CA ALA A 14 1.65 -14.54 5.35
C ALA A 14 2.17 -14.64 3.90
N VAL A 15 2.37 -13.49 3.26
CA VAL A 15 2.96 -13.39 1.92
C VAL A 15 4.26 -12.58 1.98
N GLY A 16 5.24 -13.00 1.18
CA GLY A 16 6.49 -12.27 0.99
C GLY A 16 6.66 -11.89 -0.48
N ALA A 17 7.02 -10.63 -0.72
CA ALA A 17 7.33 -10.12 -2.04
C ALA A 17 8.65 -9.34 -1.99
N ALA A 18 9.46 -9.44 -3.04
CA ALA A 18 10.77 -8.82 -3.11
C ALA A 18 11.00 -8.20 -4.50
N ALA A 19 11.67 -7.05 -4.52
CA ALA A 19 12.07 -6.36 -5.74
C ALA A 19 13.59 -6.13 -5.73
N LEU A 20 14.23 -6.30 -6.88
CA LEU A 20 15.61 -5.91 -7.09
C LEU A 20 15.63 -4.55 -7.79
N LEU A 21 16.20 -3.55 -7.12
CA LEU A 21 16.29 -2.19 -7.64
C LEU A 21 17.71 -1.93 -8.16
N LYS A 22 17.79 -1.29 -9.32
CA LYS A 22 19.04 -0.79 -9.90
C LYS A 22 18.84 0.67 -10.28
N PHE A 23 19.86 1.48 -10.02
CA PHE A 23 19.90 2.84 -10.53
C PHE A 23 19.88 2.85 -12.07
N SER A 24 19.04 3.73 -12.64
CA SER A 24 18.97 4.01 -14.07
C SER A 24 19.35 5.46 -14.32
N ALA A 25 20.13 5.72 -15.37
CA ALA A 25 20.40 7.07 -15.85
C ALA A 25 19.30 7.59 -16.80
N ASP A 26 18.40 6.72 -17.25
CA ASP A 26 17.23 7.10 -18.05
C ASP A 26 16.17 7.73 -17.13
N ALA A 27 15.95 9.04 -17.29
CA ALA A 27 15.01 9.82 -16.51
C ALA A 27 13.54 9.46 -16.77
N ASN A 28 13.24 8.73 -17.85
CA ASN A 28 11.88 8.33 -18.22
C ASN A 28 11.54 6.90 -17.77
N LYS A 29 12.39 6.28 -16.93
CA LYS A 29 12.22 4.89 -16.49
C LYS A 29 12.47 4.74 -14.99
N GLY A 30 11.68 3.87 -14.37
CA GLY A 30 11.80 3.51 -12.97
C GLY A 30 10.99 4.40 -12.05
N PHE A 31 11.29 4.30 -10.75
CA PHE A 31 10.63 5.09 -9.71
C PHE A 31 11.06 6.55 -9.75
N GLN A 32 10.09 7.42 -9.55
CA GLN A 32 10.26 8.87 -9.52
C GLN A 32 9.11 9.49 -8.73
N ARG A 33 9.25 10.78 -8.39
CA ARG A 33 8.19 11.60 -7.79
C ARG A 33 7.51 10.89 -6.61
N PHE A 34 8.13 11.02 -5.45
CA PHE A 34 7.63 10.43 -4.21
C PHE A 34 6.86 11.50 -3.44
N SER A 35 5.65 11.15 -2.99
CA SER A 35 4.89 11.98 -2.06
C SER A 35 4.54 11.16 -0.82
N TYR A 36 4.54 11.85 0.31
CA TYR A 36 4.29 11.25 1.61
C TYR A 36 3.41 12.18 2.44
N ARG A 37 2.50 11.58 3.19
CA ARG A 37 1.66 12.28 4.16
C ARG A 37 1.44 11.39 5.37
N SER A 38 1.51 11.97 6.56
CA SER A 38 1.11 11.29 7.79
C SER A 38 0.28 12.23 8.65
N ASN A 39 -0.34 11.68 9.69
CA ASN A 39 -0.81 12.51 10.79
C ASN A 39 0.38 13.26 11.45
N GLY A 40 0.08 14.37 12.12
CA GLY A 40 1.08 15.11 12.89
C GLY A 40 1.56 14.31 14.10
N HIS A 41 2.76 14.61 14.60
CA HIS A 41 3.42 13.85 15.68
C HIS A 41 2.61 13.66 16.97
N ASP A 42 1.56 14.46 17.20
CA ASP A 42 0.75 14.44 18.42
C ASP A 42 -0.57 13.65 18.29
N GLN A 43 -0.80 12.97 17.15
CA GLN A 43 -2.03 12.20 16.93
C GLN A 43 -1.80 10.69 17.08
N VAL A 44 -2.70 10.03 17.82
CA VAL A 44 -2.70 8.58 18.00
C VAL A 44 -3.12 7.91 16.69
N SER A 45 -2.30 7.00 16.16
CA SER A 45 -2.64 6.27 14.94
C SER A 45 -3.86 5.35 15.14
N SER A 46 -4.63 5.23 14.07
CA SER A 46 -5.75 4.30 13.93
C SER A 46 -5.34 2.83 13.97
N ILE A 47 -4.07 2.52 13.76
CA ILE A 47 -3.49 1.19 14.01
C ILE A 47 -2.32 1.34 14.95
N SER A 48 -2.32 0.59 16.05
CA SER A 48 -1.19 0.49 16.96
C SER A 48 -0.81 -0.96 17.22
N ALA A 49 0.49 -1.23 17.24
CA ALA A 49 1.05 -2.50 17.64
C ALA A 49 1.97 -2.27 18.84
N TYR A 50 1.72 -2.95 19.95
CA TYR A 50 2.52 -2.82 21.16
C TYR A 50 2.71 -4.16 21.87
N GLY A 51 3.72 -4.20 22.74
CA GLY A 51 3.93 -5.31 23.66
C GLY A 51 3.64 -4.89 25.09
N ASP A 52 2.65 -5.52 25.73
CA ASP A 52 2.41 -5.35 27.15
C ASP A 52 3.38 -6.24 27.93
N MET A 53 4.51 -5.68 28.33
CA MET A 53 5.58 -6.44 28.98
C MET A 53 5.15 -7.05 30.32
N VAL A 54 4.18 -6.44 31.02
CA VAL A 54 3.66 -6.95 32.30
C VAL A 54 2.74 -8.14 32.04
N ALA A 55 1.84 -8.04 31.06
CA ALA A 55 0.96 -9.14 30.67
C ALA A 55 1.68 -10.26 29.91
N PHE A 56 2.78 -9.96 29.23
CA PHE A 56 3.50 -10.92 28.39
C PHE A 56 4.51 -11.76 29.16
N GLY A 57 5.05 -11.26 30.27
CA GLY A 57 6.05 -11.98 31.06
C GLY A 57 7.24 -12.43 30.21
N ASP A 58 7.59 -13.73 30.28
CA ASP A 58 8.68 -14.33 29.50
C ASP A 58 8.32 -14.64 28.03
N GLN A 59 7.04 -14.49 27.65
CA GLN A 59 6.54 -14.77 26.29
C GLN A 59 6.58 -13.55 25.36
N GLY A 60 7.20 -12.43 25.76
CA GLY A 60 7.19 -11.19 25.00
C GLY A 60 7.64 -11.30 23.54
N ARG A 61 8.60 -12.21 23.23
CA ARG A 61 9.05 -12.45 21.85
C ARG A 61 8.03 -13.18 20.96
N LYS A 62 6.96 -13.72 21.55
CA LYS A 62 5.92 -14.50 20.86
C LYS A 62 4.55 -13.81 20.89
N ARG A 63 4.44 -12.63 21.48
CA ARG A 63 3.18 -11.91 21.64
C ARG A 63 3.31 -10.49 21.12
N ALA A 64 2.28 -10.06 20.41
CA ALA A 64 2.06 -8.66 20.05
C ALA A 64 0.57 -8.41 20.13
N THR A 65 0.19 -7.22 20.60
CA THR A 65 -1.19 -6.77 20.56
C THR A 65 -1.32 -5.80 19.40
N LEU A 66 -2.26 -6.07 18.49
CA LEU A 66 -2.67 -5.13 17.46
C LEU A 66 -4.03 -4.55 17.84
N VAL A 67 -4.12 -3.23 17.86
CA VAL A 67 -5.38 -2.51 18.12
C VAL A 67 -5.71 -1.68 16.90
N PHE A 68 -6.92 -1.88 16.39
CA PHE A 68 -7.50 -1.14 15.28
C PHE A 68 -8.59 -0.25 15.84
N GLN A 69 -8.52 1.05 15.56
CA GLN A 69 -9.63 1.95 15.84
C GLN A 69 -10.81 1.66 14.92
N ASN A 70 -12.01 1.99 15.38
CA ASN A 70 -13.20 1.95 14.52
C ASN A 70 -12.96 2.82 13.28
N GLN A 71 -13.38 2.31 12.11
CA GLN A 71 -13.29 3.02 10.83
C GLN A 71 -11.89 3.32 10.29
N TYR A 72 -10.82 2.68 10.80
CA TYR A 72 -9.45 2.92 10.32
C TYR A 72 -9.30 2.78 8.79
N LEU A 73 -10.01 1.83 8.18
CA LEU A 73 -10.01 1.63 6.72
C LEU A 73 -10.55 2.85 5.95
N ASN A 74 -11.61 3.48 6.46
CA ASN A 74 -12.13 4.71 5.85
C ASN A 74 -11.11 5.84 5.96
N GLN A 75 -10.43 5.97 7.10
CA GLN A 75 -9.38 6.98 7.27
C GLN A 75 -8.21 6.75 6.32
N PHE A 76 -7.75 5.51 6.19
CA PHE A 76 -6.72 5.13 5.24
C PHE A 76 -7.14 5.43 3.79
N ARG A 77 -8.37 5.11 3.41
CA ARG A 77 -8.91 5.41 2.09
C ARG A 77 -8.88 6.91 1.79
N GLN A 78 -9.42 7.72 2.71
CA GLN A 78 -9.45 9.18 2.55
C GLN A 78 -8.05 9.78 2.48
N LEU A 79 -7.14 9.32 3.35
CA LEU A 79 -5.75 9.76 3.33
C LEU A 79 -5.06 9.44 1.99
N ASN A 80 -5.33 8.26 1.44
CA ASN A 80 -4.80 7.85 0.14
C ASN A 80 -5.36 8.68 -1.01
N ILE A 81 -6.68 8.90 -1.02
CA ILE A 81 -7.37 9.75 -2.01
C ILE A 81 -6.80 11.16 -1.98
N GLU A 82 -6.68 11.76 -0.80
CA GLU A 82 -6.14 13.11 -0.65
C GLU A 82 -4.69 13.20 -1.17
N LEU A 83 -3.82 12.27 -0.77
CA LEU A 83 -2.43 12.25 -1.23
C LEU A 83 -2.34 12.09 -2.75
N ILE A 84 -3.13 11.19 -3.35
CA ILE A 84 -3.16 10.98 -4.80
C ILE A 84 -3.64 12.25 -5.51
N ASN A 85 -4.69 12.90 -5.02
CA ASN A 85 -5.20 14.14 -5.61
C ASN A 85 -4.16 15.25 -5.59
N THR A 86 -3.48 15.45 -4.45
CA THR A 86 -2.38 16.41 -4.32
C THR A 86 -1.23 16.05 -5.26
N PHE A 87 -0.80 14.78 -5.27
CA PHE A 87 0.27 14.30 -6.15
C PHE A 87 -0.02 14.58 -7.63
N LEU A 88 -1.24 14.27 -8.08
CA LEU A 88 -1.64 14.50 -9.47
C LEU A 88 -1.63 16.00 -9.80
N ALA A 89 -2.15 16.86 -8.92
CA ALA A 89 -2.14 18.30 -9.13
C ALA A 89 -0.72 18.89 -9.18
N GLU A 90 0.16 18.50 -8.24
CA GLU A 90 1.54 19.01 -8.15
C GLU A 90 2.42 18.58 -9.34
N HIS A 91 2.06 17.48 -10.00
CA HIS A 91 2.83 16.92 -11.11
C HIS A 91 2.16 17.04 -12.49
N ASN A 92 1.26 18.02 -12.65
CA ASN A 92 0.57 18.33 -13.90
C ASN A 92 -0.25 17.15 -14.47
N HIS A 93 -0.94 16.42 -13.59
CA HIS A 93 -1.83 15.32 -13.92
C HIS A 93 -1.20 14.28 -14.87
N PRO A 94 -0.13 13.57 -14.43
CA PRO A 94 0.42 12.49 -15.24
C PRO A 94 -0.65 11.44 -15.53
N ASN A 95 -0.61 10.86 -16.73
CA ASN A 95 -1.41 9.67 -17.04
C ASN A 95 -0.88 8.49 -16.20
N ILE A 96 -1.79 7.74 -15.60
CA ILE A 96 -1.55 6.58 -14.76
C ILE A 96 -2.35 5.41 -15.33
N ASP A 97 -1.68 4.36 -15.77
CA ASP A 97 -2.32 3.17 -16.34
C ASP A 97 -2.78 2.22 -15.23
N PHE A 98 -1.98 2.07 -14.16
CA PHE A 98 -2.30 1.20 -13.03
C PHE A 98 -2.13 1.88 -11.68
N LEU A 99 -3.08 1.66 -10.78
CA LEU A 99 -2.92 1.91 -9.35
C LEU A 99 -2.58 0.58 -8.67
N VAL A 100 -1.40 0.53 -8.04
CA VAL A 100 -0.89 -0.66 -7.36
C VAL A 100 -0.59 -0.32 -5.92
N GLY A 101 -1.18 -1.02 -4.96
CA GLY A 101 -1.07 -0.54 -3.59
C GLY A 101 -1.53 -1.44 -2.47
N SER A 102 -1.66 -0.83 -1.30
CA SER A 102 -2.33 -1.44 -0.15
C SER A 102 -3.75 -1.86 -0.54
N ASP A 103 -4.14 -3.06 -0.12
CA ASP A 103 -5.47 -3.62 -0.39
C ASP A 103 -6.00 -4.35 0.85
N PRO A 104 -6.29 -3.62 1.94
CA PRO A 104 -6.63 -4.19 3.24
C PRO A 104 -8.04 -4.80 3.33
N GLU A 105 -8.90 -4.52 2.35
CA GLU A 105 -10.25 -5.08 2.25
C GLU A 105 -10.66 -5.21 0.76
N PRO A 106 -11.60 -6.09 0.41
CA PRO A 106 -12.06 -6.20 -0.98
C PRO A 106 -12.56 -4.86 -1.52
N GLY A 107 -12.04 -4.44 -2.68
CA GLY A 107 -12.45 -3.21 -3.35
C GLY A 107 -11.78 -1.96 -2.81
N PHE A 108 -10.83 -2.06 -1.88
CA PHE A 108 -10.16 -0.89 -1.32
C PHE A 108 -9.44 -0.10 -2.42
N CYS A 109 -8.57 -0.74 -3.20
CA CYS A 109 -7.81 -0.05 -4.24
C CYS A 109 -8.72 0.55 -5.33
N THR A 110 -9.80 -0.16 -5.68
CA THR A 110 -10.83 0.28 -6.63
C THR A 110 -11.56 1.51 -6.11
N SER A 111 -11.97 1.51 -4.84
CA SER A 111 -12.64 2.67 -4.23
C SER A 111 -11.73 3.90 -4.21
N VAL A 112 -10.45 3.74 -3.86
CA VAL A 112 -9.44 4.82 -3.95
C VAL A 112 -9.34 5.37 -5.38
N CYS A 113 -9.27 4.50 -6.38
CA CYS A 113 -9.18 4.91 -7.77
C CYS A 113 -10.44 5.67 -8.23
N GLN A 114 -11.62 5.21 -7.84
CA GLN A 114 -12.91 5.79 -8.22
C GLN A 114 -13.20 7.12 -7.51
N GLU A 115 -12.79 7.26 -6.24
CA GLU A 115 -13.04 8.46 -5.44
C GLU A 115 -11.94 9.53 -5.58
N SER A 116 -10.79 9.18 -6.17
CA SER A 116 -9.72 10.14 -6.50
C SER A 116 -9.84 10.67 -7.93
N SER A 117 -8.97 11.62 -8.26
CA SER A 117 -8.87 12.22 -9.60
C SER A 117 -8.37 11.23 -10.66
N LEU A 118 -7.94 10.02 -10.26
CA LEU A 118 -7.66 8.91 -11.18
C LEU A 118 -8.92 8.45 -11.93
N SER A 119 -10.10 8.67 -11.37
CA SER A 119 -11.39 8.39 -12.04
C SER A 119 -11.61 9.17 -13.34
N ASN A 120 -10.87 10.27 -13.54
CA ASN A 120 -10.87 11.04 -14.80
C ASN A 120 -9.98 10.42 -15.89
N GLN A 121 -9.29 9.32 -15.58
CA GLN A 121 -8.37 8.60 -16.47
C GLN A 121 -8.89 7.17 -16.71
N THR A 122 -8.21 6.42 -17.58
CA THR A 122 -8.47 4.99 -17.78
C THR A 122 -7.69 4.10 -16.80
N THR A 123 -7.34 4.63 -15.63
CA THR A 123 -6.52 3.92 -14.62
C THR A 123 -7.22 2.65 -14.15
N ARG A 124 -6.50 1.54 -14.14
CA ARG A 124 -6.97 0.28 -13.58
C ARG A 124 -6.38 0.05 -12.19
N ALA A 125 -7.25 -0.04 -11.18
CA ALA A 125 -6.87 -0.46 -9.84
C ALA A 125 -6.59 -1.97 -9.81
N LEU A 126 -5.51 -2.36 -9.14
CA LEU A 126 -5.18 -3.77 -8.93
C LEU A 126 -5.66 -4.24 -7.55
N GLU A 127 -6.53 -5.24 -7.57
CA GLU A 127 -7.11 -5.87 -6.38
C GLU A 127 -6.39 -7.19 -6.09
N LEU A 128 -5.85 -7.33 -4.88
CA LEU A 128 -5.07 -8.49 -4.43
C LEU A 128 -5.73 -9.22 -3.25
N PHE A 129 -6.61 -8.57 -2.50
CA PHE A 129 -7.23 -9.14 -1.30
C PHE A 129 -7.86 -10.50 -1.60
N ASN A 130 -8.71 -10.57 -2.63
CA ASN A 130 -9.36 -11.81 -3.04
C ASN A 130 -8.38 -12.86 -3.61
N GLN A 131 -7.24 -12.43 -4.17
CA GLN A 131 -6.24 -13.35 -4.73
C GLN A 131 -5.46 -14.07 -3.63
N PHE A 132 -5.22 -13.39 -2.51
CA PHE A 132 -4.51 -13.95 -1.35
C PHE A 132 -5.44 -14.36 -0.20
N ASP A 133 -6.76 -14.28 -0.40
CA ASP A 133 -7.78 -14.55 0.61
C ASP A 133 -7.66 -13.63 1.85
N GLY A 134 -7.07 -12.44 1.71
CA GLY A 134 -6.91 -11.48 2.79
C GLY A 134 -5.83 -10.43 2.55
N ASP A 135 -5.65 -9.54 3.54
CA ASP A 135 -4.66 -8.47 3.51
C ASP A 135 -3.23 -9.01 3.61
N VAL A 136 -2.42 -8.77 2.58
CA VAL A 136 -0.98 -9.13 2.53
C VAL A 136 -0.06 -7.99 3.00
N HIS A 137 -0.66 -6.91 3.52
CA HIS A 137 -0.03 -5.78 4.16
C HIS A 137 1.09 -5.17 3.29
N THR A 138 2.32 -5.11 3.79
CA THR A 138 3.46 -4.47 3.12
C THR A 138 3.92 -5.22 1.87
N ALA A 139 3.49 -6.47 1.67
CA ALA A 139 3.80 -7.20 0.44
C ALA A 139 2.92 -6.75 -0.75
N ALA A 140 1.77 -6.10 -0.50
CA ALA A 140 0.78 -5.81 -1.53
C ALA A 140 1.33 -5.05 -2.74
N PRO A 141 2.09 -3.94 -2.59
CA PRO A 141 2.53 -3.18 -3.76
C PRO A 141 3.49 -3.96 -4.67
N ILE A 142 4.40 -4.74 -4.09
CA ILE A 142 5.38 -5.52 -4.85
C ILE A 142 4.76 -6.80 -5.43
N ALA A 143 3.87 -7.45 -4.67
CA ALA A 143 3.07 -8.57 -5.20
C ALA A 143 2.23 -8.10 -6.38
N GLY A 144 1.59 -6.93 -6.27
CA GLY A 144 0.79 -6.34 -7.33
C GLY A 144 1.58 -6.06 -8.60
N PHE A 145 2.76 -5.46 -8.46
CA PHE A 145 3.67 -5.28 -9.59
C PHE A 145 4.03 -6.62 -10.27
N HIS A 146 4.27 -7.67 -9.49
CA HIS A 146 4.52 -9.01 -10.03
C HIS A 146 3.33 -9.56 -10.84
N HIS A 147 2.09 -9.33 -10.39
CA HIS A 147 0.89 -9.72 -11.13
C HIS A 147 0.75 -9.01 -12.49
N LEU A 148 1.22 -7.77 -12.59
CA LEU A 148 1.22 -7.00 -13.84
C LEU A 148 2.36 -7.36 -14.79
N ARG A 149 3.27 -8.27 -14.41
CA ARG A 149 4.50 -8.54 -15.17
C ARG A 149 4.25 -8.90 -16.64
N LYS A 150 3.22 -9.70 -16.93
CA LYS A 150 2.88 -10.09 -18.31
C LYS A 150 2.43 -8.91 -19.18
N GLU A 151 1.71 -7.96 -18.58
CA GLU A 151 1.23 -6.76 -19.28
C GLU A 151 2.37 -5.76 -19.49
N ILE A 152 3.22 -5.59 -18.47
CA ILE A 152 4.42 -4.75 -18.53
C ILE A 152 5.41 -5.28 -19.58
N ASP A 153 5.58 -6.60 -19.68
CA ASP A 153 6.51 -7.23 -20.63
C ASP A 153 5.97 -7.28 -22.07
N SER A 154 4.74 -6.80 -22.31
CA SER A 154 4.18 -6.68 -23.67
C SER A 154 4.90 -5.66 -24.55
N GLY A 155 5.75 -4.81 -23.96
CA GLY A 155 6.57 -3.82 -24.67
C GLY A 155 5.91 -2.44 -24.81
N THR A 156 4.64 -2.31 -24.46
CA THR A 156 3.97 -1.01 -24.36
C THR A 156 4.41 -0.31 -23.06
N PRO A 157 4.99 0.90 -23.10
CA PRO A 157 5.32 1.65 -21.90
C PRO A 157 4.07 1.86 -21.03
N GLN A 158 4.19 1.58 -19.74
CA GLN A 158 3.13 1.73 -18.75
C GLN A 158 3.58 2.65 -17.62
N SER A 159 2.60 3.30 -17.03
CA SER A 159 2.72 4.16 -15.87
C SER A 159 1.96 3.56 -14.68
N LEU A 160 2.67 3.40 -13.57
CA LEU A 160 2.14 2.77 -12.37
C LEU A 160 2.25 3.75 -11.20
N LEU A 161 1.15 4.01 -10.53
CA LEU A 161 1.16 4.70 -9.25
C LEU A 161 1.21 3.65 -8.14
N PHE A 162 2.37 3.53 -7.51
CA PHE A 162 2.49 2.77 -6.28
C PHE A 162 1.89 3.61 -5.16
N SER A 163 0.92 3.07 -4.43
CA SER A 163 0.24 3.79 -3.35
C SER A 163 0.11 2.91 -2.11
N SER A 164 0.48 3.40 -0.94
CA SER A 164 0.42 2.60 0.28
C SER A 164 -0.12 3.41 1.43
N VAL A 165 -0.76 2.72 2.36
CA VAL A 165 -1.24 3.21 3.65
C VAL A 165 -0.78 2.29 4.76
N GLY A 166 -0.58 2.84 5.95
CA GLY A 166 -0.15 2.04 7.10
C GLY A 166 -0.18 2.79 8.42
N SER A 167 0.32 2.12 9.47
CA SER A 167 0.43 2.65 10.83
C SER A 167 1.15 4.00 10.88
N GLY A 168 0.70 4.87 11.79
CA GLY A 168 1.04 6.30 11.79
C GLY A 168 0.10 7.15 10.94
N ASP A 169 -1.07 6.59 10.59
CA ASP A 169 -2.07 7.14 9.66
C ASP A 169 -1.38 7.86 8.52
N ALA A 170 -0.55 7.06 7.84
CA ALA A 170 0.40 7.50 6.86
C ALA A 170 0.05 6.92 5.50
N SER A 171 0.26 7.73 4.48
CA SER A 171 0.17 7.35 3.10
C SER A 171 1.43 7.78 2.34
N ALA A 172 1.87 6.93 1.42
CA ALA A 172 2.96 7.23 0.52
C ALA A 172 2.55 6.84 -0.89
N CYS A 173 2.97 7.62 -1.89
CA CYS A 173 2.87 7.21 -3.28
C CYS A 173 4.14 7.53 -4.06
N ALA A 174 4.36 6.75 -5.11
CA ALA A 174 5.48 6.91 -6.02
C ALA A 174 5.06 6.54 -7.45
N LEU A 175 5.50 7.32 -8.42
CA LEU A 175 5.27 7.03 -9.83
C LEU A 175 6.37 6.12 -10.37
N TYR A 176 5.99 5.16 -11.20
CA TYR A 176 6.92 4.26 -11.87
C TYR A 176 6.59 4.20 -13.36
N TYR A 177 7.61 4.39 -14.21
CA TYR A 177 7.53 4.12 -15.65
C TYR A 177 8.32 2.85 -16.00
N THR A 178 7.74 1.98 -16.82
CA THR A 178 8.35 0.70 -17.25
C THR A 178 9.39 0.88 -18.35
#